data_AF-A0A1F4FL17-F1
#
_entry.id   AF-A0A1F4FL17-F1
#
_cell.length_a   1.000
_cell.length_b   1.000
_cell.length_c   1.000
_cell.angle_alpha   90.00
_cell.angle_beta   90.00
_cell.angle_gamma   90.00
#
_symmetry.space_group_name_H-M   'P 1'
#
loop_
_entity.id
_entity.type
_entity.pdbx_description
1 polymer ?
#
loop_
_entity_poly.entity_id
_entity_poly.type
_entity_poly.pdbx_seq_one_letter_code
_entity_poly.pdbx_strand_id
1 'polypeptide(L)'
;SAITKPFPFNAYYGENEIRTVDGSSYKLELAGLIRDKRPWGLPELYALPQTSQITRHICVEGWSAIGKWSGVRFSTFLERIGADTSAKYIGFKCGDDYYSSIDMATALHPQTLLTLRYADQILPPKYGFPVKLRIPTKLGFKNPKHVMAMYVTNTYPGGYWEDKGYNWFSGS
;
A
#
# COMPACT_ATOMS: atom_id res chain seq x y z
N SER A 1 1.97 20.82 15.23
CA SER A 1 2.52 19.67 14.47
C SER A 1 2.27 19.90 12.99
N ALA A 2 3.21 19.55 12.10
CA ALA A 2 3.05 19.68 10.65
C ALA A 2 2.15 18.59 10.02
N ILE A 3 1.60 17.67 10.83
CA ILE A 3 0.73 16.57 10.37
C ILE A 3 -0.67 17.13 10.03
N THR A 4 -1.12 16.91 8.79
CA THR A 4 -2.40 17.38 8.27
C THR A 4 -3.58 16.60 8.85
N LYS A 5 -4.56 17.25 9.50
CA LYS A 5 -5.76 16.59 10.06
C LYS A 5 -7.02 17.41 9.71
N PRO A 6 -7.99 16.87 8.95
CA PRO A 6 -7.98 15.55 8.30
C PRO A 6 -6.95 15.49 7.16
N PHE A 7 -6.41 14.30 6.89
CA PHE A 7 -5.59 14.08 5.70
C PHE A 7 -6.49 14.14 4.44
N PRO A 8 -6.05 14.76 3.32
CA PRO A 8 -6.89 14.86 2.13
C PRO A 8 -7.26 13.49 1.57
N PHE A 9 -8.51 13.36 1.13
CA PHE A 9 -8.98 12.15 0.45
C PHE A 9 -8.46 12.11 -0.99
N ASN A 10 -8.25 10.90 -1.50
CA ASN A 10 -7.76 10.68 -2.87
C ASN A 10 -8.18 9.29 -3.36
N ALA A 11 -8.93 9.22 -4.46
CA ALA A 11 -9.34 7.98 -5.12
C ALA A 11 -9.80 8.33 -6.54
N TYR A 12 -10.08 7.32 -7.37
CA TYR A 12 -10.76 7.53 -8.67
C TYR A 12 -12.29 7.59 -8.52
N TYR A 13 -12.80 7.56 -7.29
CA TYR A 13 -14.21 7.60 -6.90
C TYR A 13 -14.42 8.65 -5.79
N GLY A 14 -15.68 9.01 -5.50
CA GLY A 14 -16.04 9.99 -4.47
C GLY A 14 -16.04 9.43 -3.03
N GLU A 15 -15.99 10.30 -2.01
CA GLU A 15 -16.03 9.84 -0.60
C GLU A 15 -17.31 9.05 -0.24
N ASN A 16 -18.39 9.26 -0.97
CA ASN A 16 -19.66 8.52 -0.83
C ASN A 16 -19.57 7.06 -1.30
N GLU A 17 -18.50 6.67 -2.01
CA GLU A 17 -18.30 5.33 -2.58
C GLU A 17 -17.19 4.54 -1.86
N ILE A 18 -16.68 5.05 -0.73
CA ILE A 18 -15.63 4.40 0.03
C ILE A 18 -16.05 2.98 0.41
N ARG A 19 -15.21 2.01 0.06
CA ARG A 19 -15.42 0.62 0.45
C ARG A 19 -15.07 0.40 1.91
N THR A 20 -15.92 -0.36 2.59
CA THR A 20 -15.66 -0.85 3.94
C THR A 20 -15.31 -2.32 3.86
N VAL A 21 -14.18 -2.69 4.48
CA VAL A 21 -13.73 -4.06 4.63
C VAL A 21 -13.87 -4.45 6.10
N ASP A 22 -14.43 -5.63 6.38
CA ASP A 22 -14.47 -6.16 7.75
C ASP A 22 -13.08 -6.62 8.17
N GLY A 23 -12.51 -5.95 9.18
CA GLY A 23 -11.19 -6.28 9.71
C GLY A 23 -11.12 -7.61 10.46
N SER A 24 -12.25 -8.13 10.95
CA SER A 24 -12.31 -9.37 11.73
C SER A 24 -12.16 -10.61 10.85
N SER A 25 -12.69 -10.55 9.63
CA SER A 25 -12.59 -11.62 8.63
C SER A 25 -11.52 -11.36 7.56
N TYR A 26 -10.84 -10.21 7.62
CA TYR A 26 -9.85 -9.83 6.61
C TYR A 26 -8.71 -10.85 6.49
N LYS A 27 -8.34 -11.14 5.23
CA LYS A 27 -7.18 -11.92 4.86
C LYS A 27 -6.44 -11.22 3.70
N LEU A 28 -5.14 -11.01 3.88
CA LEU A 28 -4.24 -10.63 2.81
C LEU A 28 -3.82 -11.88 2.05
N GLU A 29 -4.30 -12.02 0.83
CA GLU A 29 -3.97 -13.12 -0.07
C GLU A 29 -2.56 -12.94 -0.66
N LEU A 30 -1.77 -14.01 -0.68
CA LEU A 30 -0.37 -13.98 -1.08
C LEU A 30 -0.08 -15.00 -2.19
N ALA A 31 0.55 -14.57 -3.28
CA ALA A 31 0.86 -15.44 -4.41
C ALA A 31 2.18 -15.09 -5.12
N GLY A 32 2.48 -15.83 -6.20
CA GLY A 32 3.67 -15.60 -7.01
C GLY A 32 4.94 -16.21 -6.45
N LEU A 33 6.07 -15.53 -6.70
CA LEU A 33 7.44 -15.94 -6.35
C LEU A 33 7.74 -15.71 -4.87
N ILE A 34 7.03 -16.43 -4.01
CA ILE A 34 7.15 -16.40 -2.55
C ILE A 34 7.10 -17.83 -1.98
N ARG A 35 7.71 -18.03 -0.80
CA ARG A 35 7.72 -19.33 -0.11
C ARG A 35 6.46 -19.58 0.69
N ASP A 36 6.00 -18.62 1.50
CA ASP A 36 4.79 -18.75 2.31
C ASP A 36 3.61 -18.04 1.61
N LYS A 37 2.66 -18.84 1.11
CA LYS A 37 1.43 -18.36 0.44
C LYS A 37 0.20 -18.38 1.36
N ARG A 38 0.37 -18.70 2.64
CA ARG A 38 -0.73 -18.67 3.61
C ARG A 38 -1.28 -17.24 3.71
N PRO A 39 -2.60 -17.02 3.67
CA PRO A 39 -3.16 -15.68 3.86
C PRO A 39 -2.92 -15.15 5.28
N TRP A 40 -2.68 -13.84 5.40
CA TRP A 40 -2.40 -13.17 6.68
C TRP A 40 -3.60 -12.36 7.18
N GLY A 41 -4.01 -12.57 8.44
CA GLY A 41 -4.98 -11.71 9.09
C GLY A 41 -4.35 -10.44 9.66
N LEU A 42 -5.21 -9.53 10.15
CA LEU A 42 -4.76 -8.33 10.85
C LEU A 42 -3.93 -8.61 12.11
N PRO A 43 -4.27 -9.59 12.97
CA PRO A 43 -3.46 -9.89 14.16
C PRO A 43 -2.01 -10.21 13.82
N GLU A 44 -1.77 -11.00 12.77
CA GLU A 44 -0.40 -11.33 12.34
C GLU A 44 0.34 -10.11 11.81
N LEU A 45 -0.32 -9.23 11.05
CA LEU A 45 0.28 -8.00 10.54
C LEU A 45 0.61 -7.00 11.68
N TYR A 46 -0.24 -6.91 12.70
CA TYR A 46 0.01 -6.07 13.87
C TYR A 46 1.13 -6.60 14.76
N ALA A 47 1.36 -7.91 14.79
CA ALA A 47 2.42 -8.54 15.58
C ALA A 47 3.83 -8.37 14.97
N LEU A 48 3.94 -8.01 13.69
CA LEU A 48 5.24 -7.73 13.06
C LEU A 48 5.86 -6.41 13.60
N PRO A 49 7.19 -6.22 13.48
CA PRO A 49 7.86 -4.99 13.89
C PRO A 49 7.22 -3.76 13.23
N GLN A 50 6.70 -2.85 14.06
CA GLN A 50 6.03 -1.63 13.60
C GLN A 50 7.05 -0.48 13.48
N THR A 51 6.94 0.30 12.42
CA THR A 51 7.69 1.53 12.15
C THR A 51 6.72 2.68 11.93
N SER A 52 7.10 3.88 12.40
CA SER A 52 6.36 5.11 12.13
C SER A 52 7.22 6.07 11.31
N GLN A 53 6.61 6.80 10.39
CA GLN A 53 7.28 7.87 9.63
C GLN A 53 6.35 9.06 9.40
N ILE A 54 6.90 10.26 9.46
CA ILE A 54 6.24 11.49 9.06
C ILE A 54 6.74 11.82 7.66
N THR A 55 5.88 11.65 6.65
CA THR A 55 6.27 11.80 5.25
C THR A 55 5.25 12.62 4.46
N ARG A 56 5.77 13.37 3.48
CA ARG A 56 4.95 14.09 2.51
C ARG A 56 4.38 13.13 1.47
N HIS A 57 3.11 13.29 1.17
CA HIS A 57 2.41 12.67 0.07
C HIS A 57 2.19 13.72 -1.01
N ILE A 58 2.44 13.36 -2.27
CA ILE A 58 2.25 14.24 -3.41
C ILE A 58 1.19 13.58 -4.29
N CYS A 59 0.07 14.29 -4.48
CA CYS A 59 -0.98 13.83 -5.37
C CYS A 59 -0.76 14.37 -6.78
N VAL A 60 -1.12 13.58 -7.78
CA VAL A 60 -1.10 13.99 -9.19
C VAL A 60 -2.07 15.15 -9.47
N GLU A 61 -3.06 15.35 -8.59
CA GLU A 61 -4.05 16.43 -8.65
C GLU A 61 -3.48 17.80 -8.21
N GLY A 62 -2.16 17.92 -7.99
CA GLY A 62 -1.49 19.19 -7.73
C GLY A 62 -1.41 19.61 -6.26
N TRP A 63 -1.78 18.74 -5.32
CA TRP A 63 -1.69 19.02 -3.88
C TRP A 63 -0.70 18.09 -3.17
N SER A 64 -0.22 18.51 -2.00
CA SER A 64 0.60 17.68 -1.11
C SER A 64 0.21 17.85 0.35
N ALA A 65 0.42 16.81 1.15
CA ALA A 65 0.12 16.82 2.58
C ALA A 65 1.13 15.98 3.37
N ILE A 66 1.38 16.35 4.63
CA ILE A 66 2.29 15.61 5.51
C ILE A 66 1.46 14.75 6.46
N GLY A 67 1.74 13.44 6.46
CA GLY A 67 1.05 12.49 7.31
C GLY A 67 2.01 11.71 8.20
N LYS A 68 1.57 11.33 9.41
CA LYS A 68 2.24 10.32 10.24
C LYS A 68 1.62 8.96 9.93
N TRP A 69 2.39 8.09 9.29
CA TRP A 69 1.97 6.77 8.86
C TRP A 69 2.74 5.71 9.63
N SER A 70 2.05 4.66 10.09
CA SER A 70 2.69 3.57 10.82
C SER A 70 2.22 2.21 10.32
N GLY A 71 3.13 1.25 10.34
CA GLY A 71 2.90 -0.12 9.88
C GLY A 71 4.21 -0.90 9.80
N VAL A 72 4.23 -1.95 9.00
CA VAL A 72 5.41 -2.81 8.83
C VAL A 72 6.27 -2.30 7.68
N ARG A 73 7.59 -2.27 7.83
CA ARG A 73 8.47 -2.05 6.67
C ARG A 73 8.22 -3.14 5.63
N PHE A 74 7.96 -2.74 4.39
CA PHE A 74 7.51 -3.72 3.40
C PHE A 74 8.59 -4.76 3.09
N SER A 75 9.87 -4.36 3.11
CA SER A 75 11.01 -5.31 3.05
C SER A 75 10.98 -6.38 4.15
N THR A 76 10.69 -6.00 5.40
CA THR A 76 10.53 -6.96 6.51
C THR A 76 9.38 -7.93 6.28
N PHE A 77 8.26 -7.46 5.71
CA PHE A 77 7.15 -8.34 5.35
C PHE A 77 7.52 -9.30 4.21
N LEU A 78 8.21 -8.81 3.18
CA LEU A 78 8.69 -9.62 2.05
C LEU A 78 9.65 -10.72 2.50
N GLU A 79 10.59 -10.39 3.38
CA GLU A 79 11.50 -11.36 3.99
C GLU A 79 10.71 -12.43 4.78
N ARG A 80 9.71 -11.99 5.57
CA ARG A 80 8.91 -12.88 6.40
C ARG A 80 8.13 -13.93 5.59
N ILE A 81 7.61 -13.54 4.43
CA ILE A 81 6.89 -14.46 3.51
C ILE A 81 7.84 -15.22 2.56
N GLY A 82 9.15 -14.96 2.65
CA GLY A 82 10.16 -15.57 1.80
C GLY A 82 9.99 -15.19 0.34
N ALA A 83 9.78 -13.90 0.05
CA ALA A 83 9.71 -13.39 -1.31
C ALA A 83 11.07 -13.49 -2.01
N ASP A 84 11.04 -13.85 -3.30
CA ASP A 84 12.21 -13.71 -4.17
C ASP A 84 12.45 -12.22 -4.45
N THR A 85 13.42 -11.63 -3.73
CA THR A 85 13.79 -10.22 -3.89
C THR A 85 14.63 -9.94 -5.14
N SER A 86 14.98 -10.97 -5.92
CA SER A 86 15.55 -10.80 -7.27
C SER A 86 14.48 -10.64 -8.35
N ALA A 87 13.22 -10.93 -8.02
CA ALA A 87 12.10 -10.72 -8.92
C ALA A 87 11.89 -9.23 -9.22
N LYS A 88 11.28 -8.93 -10.37
CA LYS A 88 11.18 -7.55 -10.86
C LYS A 88 10.07 -6.72 -10.23
N TYR A 89 8.92 -7.32 -9.94
CA TYR A 89 7.69 -6.58 -9.62
C TYR A 89 6.87 -7.21 -8.51
N ILE A 90 6.03 -6.38 -7.91
CA ILE A 90 4.94 -6.78 -7.02
C ILE A 90 3.65 -6.18 -7.55
N GLY A 91 2.65 -7.02 -7.79
CA GLY A 91 1.29 -6.60 -8.14
C GLY A 91 0.36 -6.63 -6.93
N PHE A 92 -0.65 -5.76 -6.94
CA PHE A 92 -1.65 -5.62 -5.87
C PHE A 92 -3.06 -5.63 -6.46
N LYS A 93 -3.99 -6.26 -5.75
CA LYS A 93 -5.44 -6.14 -5.98
C LYS A 93 -6.10 -5.58 -4.73
N CYS A 94 -7.05 -4.68 -4.91
CA CYS A 94 -7.68 -3.92 -3.84
C CYS A 94 -9.19 -4.20 -3.77
N GLY A 95 -9.76 -4.00 -2.59
CA GLY A 95 -11.18 -4.25 -2.33
C GLY A 95 -12.13 -3.24 -2.95
N ASP A 96 -11.60 -2.21 -3.61
CA ASP A 96 -12.33 -1.16 -4.30
C ASP A 96 -12.35 -1.29 -5.82
N ASP A 97 -11.87 -2.41 -6.37
CA ASP A 97 -11.62 -2.68 -7.81
C ASP A 97 -10.35 -2.01 -8.36
N TYR A 98 -9.56 -1.39 -7.47
CA TYR A 98 -8.26 -0.85 -7.83
C TYR A 98 -7.19 -1.94 -7.92
N TYR A 99 -6.23 -1.73 -8.81
CA TYR A 99 -5.03 -2.55 -8.89
C TYR A 99 -3.84 -1.67 -9.28
N SER A 100 -2.67 -2.04 -8.78
CA SER A 100 -1.43 -1.34 -9.05
C SER A 100 -0.26 -2.30 -8.96
N SER A 101 0.92 -1.83 -9.37
CA SER A 101 2.16 -2.58 -9.24
C SER A 101 3.33 -1.65 -8.95
N ILE A 102 4.39 -2.19 -8.37
CA ILE A 102 5.67 -1.48 -8.17
C ILE A 102 6.83 -2.39 -8.52
N ASP A 103 7.97 -1.78 -8.87
CA ASP A 103 9.22 -2.50 -8.97
C ASP A 103 9.76 -2.92 -7.60
N MET A 104 10.56 -3.97 -7.58
CA MET A 104 11.12 -4.53 -6.35
C MET A 104 12.02 -3.53 -5.61
N ALA A 105 12.74 -2.64 -6.29
CA ALA A 105 13.55 -1.62 -5.63
C ALA A 105 12.68 -0.62 -4.85
N THR A 106 11.55 -0.19 -5.41
CA THR A 106 10.53 0.59 -4.70
C THR A 106 9.96 -0.20 -3.52
N ALA A 107 9.70 -1.50 -3.67
CA ALA A 107 9.17 -2.34 -2.61
C ALA A 107 10.14 -2.49 -1.42
N LEU A 108 11.44 -2.63 -1.71
CA LEU A 108 12.51 -2.77 -0.72
C LEU A 108 12.95 -1.44 -0.13
N HIS A 109 12.51 -0.31 -0.68
CA HIS A 109 12.89 1.01 -0.20
C HIS A 109 12.54 1.17 1.29
N PRO A 110 13.46 1.69 2.15
CA PRO A 110 13.24 1.72 3.60
C PRO A 110 11.98 2.47 4.05
N GLN A 111 11.50 3.41 3.25
CA GLN A 111 10.30 4.20 3.53
C GLN A 111 8.99 3.56 3.02
N THR A 112 9.06 2.44 2.29
CA THR A 112 7.86 1.73 1.84
C THR A 112 7.27 0.93 2.99
N LEU A 113 6.04 1.26 3.37
CA LEU A 113 5.35 0.63 4.50
C LEU A 113 4.06 -0.06 4.06
N LEU A 114 3.89 -1.29 4.54
CA LEU A 114 2.57 -1.91 4.68
C LEU A 114 1.88 -1.24 5.88
N THR A 115 1.09 -0.22 5.58
CA THR A 115 0.57 0.76 6.54
C THR A 115 -0.74 0.29 7.14
N LEU A 116 -0.85 0.42 8.46
CA LEU A 116 -1.99 -0.03 9.26
C LEU A 116 -2.57 1.09 10.13
N ARG A 117 -1.84 2.21 10.30
CA ARG A 117 -2.24 3.34 11.14
C ARG A 117 -1.94 4.69 10.49
N TYR A 118 -2.80 5.66 10.78
CA TYR A 118 -2.64 7.08 10.47
C TYR A 118 -2.75 7.89 11.75
N ALA A 119 -1.79 8.78 12.00
CA ALA A 119 -1.75 9.63 13.19
C ALA A 119 -2.01 8.85 14.50
N ASP A 120 -1.33 7.71 14.64
CA ASP A 120 -1.40 6.79 15.79
C ASP A 120 -2.73 6.04 15.97
N GLN A 121 -3.70 6.24 15.08
CA GLN A 121 -4.98 5.54 15.06
C GLN A 121 -5.00 4.50 13.95
N ILE A 122 -5.82 3.44 14.10
CA ILE A 122 -6.11 2.50 13.01
C ILE A 122 -6.59 3.28 11.79
N LEU A 123 -6.17 2.86 10.59
CA LEU A 123 -6.64 3.52 9.36
C LEU A 123 -8.17 3.58 9.35
N PRO A 124 -8.79 4.74 9.04
CA PRO A 124 -10.18 4.75 8.63
C PRO A 124 -10.32 4.22 7.19
N PRO A 125 -11.50 3.75 6.77
CA PRO A 125 -11.76 3.31 5.40
C PRO A 125 -11.27 4.30 4.33
N LYS A 126 -11.52 5.61 4.50
CA LYS A 126 -11.07 6.64 3.56
C LYS A 126 -9.55 6.69 3.29
N TYR A 127 -8.74 6.17 4.21
CA TYR A 127 -7.28 6.09 4.09
C TYR A 127 -6.78 4.68 3.77
N GLY A 128 -7.69 3.75 3.47
CA GLY A 128 -7.39 2.42 2.97
C GLY A 128 -7.38 1.33 4.03
N PHE A 129 -8.17 1.44 5.10
CA PHE A 129 -8.41 0.30 6.00
C PHE A 129 -8.83 -0.94 5.20
N PRO A 130 -8.27 -2.13 5.47
CA PRO A 130 -7.43 -2.46 6.62
C PRO A 130 -5.93 -2.27 6.38
N VAL A 131 -5.51 -2.28 5.11
CA VAL A 131 -4.11 -2.19 4.69
C VAL A 131 -3.97 -1.22 3.52
N LYS A 132 -3.06 -0.26 3.68
CA LYS A 132 -2.60 0.64 2.62
C LYS A 132 -1.12 0.42 2.38
N LEU A 133 -0.68 0.44 1.13
CA LEU A 133 0.74 0.59 0.86
C LEU A 133 1.09 2.08 0.83
N ARG A 134 2.09 2.47 1.63
CA ARG A 134 2.60 3.85 1.66
C ARG A 134 4.00 3.88 1.06
N ILE A 135 4.16 4.65 0.01
CA ILE A 135 5.38 4.78 -0.78
C ILE A 135 5.72 6.27 -0.95
N PRO A 136 6.54 6.85 -0.06
CA PRO A 136 6.84 8.28 -0.08
C PRO A 136 7.57 8.77 -1.33
N THR A 137 8.26 7.88 -2.05
CA THR A 137 8.99 8.19 -3.29
C THR A 137 8.10 8.16 -4.54
N LYS A 138 6.78 7.98 -4.39
CA LYS A 138 5.83 7.85 -5.49
C LYS A 138 4.63 8.77 -5.32
N LEU A 139 4.04 9.15 -6.45
CA LEU A 139 2.76 9.85 -6.51
C LEU A 139 1.64 9.04 -5.84
N GLY A 140 0.62 9.76 -5.39
CA GLY A 140 -0.42 9.22 -4.54
C GLY A 140 -1.20 8.04 -5.12
N PHE A 141 -1.35 7.96 -6.43
CA PHE A 141 -2.05 6.85 -7.07
C PHE A 141 -1.26 5.52 -7.01
N LYS A 142 0.07 5.57 -6.87
CA LYS A 142 0.91 4.36 -6.68
C LYS A 142 0.86 3.81 -5.25
N ASN A 143 0.05 4.41 -4.37
CA ASN A 143 -0.10 4.02 -2.96
C ASN A 143 -1.45 3.30 -2.77
N PRO A 144 -1.61 2.04 -3.20
CA PRO A 144 -2.88 1.33 -3.18
C PRO A 144 -3.49 1.26 -1.77
N LYS A 145 -4.80 1.41 -1.71
CA LYS A 145 -5.64 1.34 -0.51
C LYS A 145 -6.42 0.04 -0.51
N HIS A 146 -6.94 -0.38 0.64
CA HIS A 146 -7.78 -1.58 0.74
C HIS A 146 -7.11 -2.80 0.10
N VAL A 147 -5.80 -2.98 0.29
CA VAL A 147 -5.05 -4.06 -0.36
C VAL A 147 -5.61 -5.40 0.12
N MET A 148 -6.05 -6.25 -0.79
CA MET A 148 -6.62 -7.56 -0.50
C MET A 148 -5.69 -8.70 -0.92
N ALA A 149 -4.91 -8.48 -1.97
CA ALA A 149 -3.97 -9.48 -2.47
C ALA A 149 -2.69 -8.83 -2.96
N MET A 150 -1.58 -9.57 -2.86
CA MET A 150 -0.33 -9.23 -3.52
C MET A 150 0.38 -10.45 -4.10
N TYR A 151 1.18 -10.23 -5.14
CA TYR A 151 1.96 -11.28 -5.77
C TYR A 151 3.28 -10.78 -6.33
N VAL A 152 4.34 -11.57 -6.12
CA VAL A 152 5.69 -11.29 -6.63
C VAL A 152 5.86 -11.95 -8.00
N THR A 153 6.39 -11.22 -8.99
CA THR A 153 6.46 -11.70 -10.38
C THR A 153 7.58 -11.02 -11.18
N ASN A 154 7.98 -11.65 -12.28
CA ASN A 154 8.89 -11.10 -13.29
C ASN A 154 8.19 -10.48 -14.49
N THR A 155 6.88 -10.68 -14.62
CA THR A 155 6.05 -10.06 -15.67
C THR A 155 5.46 -8.76 -15.14
N TYR A 156 5.61 -7.68 -15.89
CA TYR A 156 5.07 -6.37 -15.49
C TYR A 156 3.54 -6.45 -15.34
N PRO A 157 2.98 -6.20 -14.14
CA PRO A 157 1.54 -6.42 -13.91
C PRO A 157 0.61 -5.32 -14.45
N GLY A 158 1.15 -4.18 -14.90
CA GLY A 158 0.33 -3.01 -15.23
C GLY A 158 -0.24 -2.30 -13.99
N GLY A 159 -1.28 -1.52 -14.19
CA GLY A 159 -1.96 -0.79 -13.12
C GLY A 159 -3.10 0.06 -13.66
N TYR A 160 -4.06 0.37 -12.79
CA TYR A 160 -5.30 1.04 -13.19
C TYR A 160 -5.09 2.38 -13.91
N TRP A 161 -4.10 3.18 -13.50
CA TRP A 161 -3.80 4.45 -14.16
C TRP A 161 -2.87 4.30 -15.36
N GLU A 162 -2.02 3.28 -15.37
CA GLU A 162 -1.19 2.94 -16.52
C GLU A 162 -2.05 2.54 -17.72
N ASP A 163 -3.15 1.81 -17.49
CA ASP A 163 -4.17 1.51 -18.52
C ASP A 163 -4.86 2.78 -19.06
N LYS A 164 -4.74 3.91 -18.35
CA LYS A 164 -5.24 5.24 -18.76
C LYS A 164 -4.14 6.14 -19.30
N GLY A 165 -2.95 5.59 -19.59
CA GLY A 165 -1.83 6.31 -20.20
C GLY A 165 -0.90 7.01 -19.21
N TYR A 166 -1.04 6.80 -17.90
CA TYR A 166 -0.11 7.34 -16.92
C TYR A 166 1.23 6.59 -16.96
N ASN A 167 2.32 7.29 -16.62
CA ASN A 167 3.65 6.67 -16.51
C ASN A 167 3.67 5.60 -15.41
N TRP A 168 4.32 4.47 -15.68
CA TRP A 168 4.36 3.33 -14.74
C TRP A 168 5.16 3.58 -13.46
N PHE A 169 6.25 4.36 -13.55
CA PHE A 169 7.17 4.59 -12.44
C PHE A 169 6.63 5.65 -11.49
N SER A 170 6.11 6.76 -12.02
CA SER A 170 5.48 7.88 -11.28
C SER A 170 6.12 8.21 -9.93
N GLY A 171 7.41 8.55 -9.99
CA GLY A 171 8.17 9.07 -8.86
C GLY A 171 7.74 10.48 -8.45
N SER A 172 8.06 10.85 -7.21
CA SER A 172 7.72 12.16 -6.62
C SER A 172 8.85 12.71 -5.75
#